data_AF-A0A366MA67-F1
#
_entry.id   AF-A0A366MA67-F1
#
_cell.length_a   1.000
_cell.length_b   1.000
_cell.length_c   1.000
_cell.angle_alpha   90.00
_cell.angle_beta   90.00
_cell.angle_gamma   90.00
#
_symmetry.space_group_name_H-M   'P 1'
#
loop_
_entity.id
_entity.type
_entity.pdbx_description
1 polymer ?
#
loop_
_entity_poly.entity_id
_entity_poly.type
_entity_poly.pdbx_seq_one_letter_code
_entity_poly.pdbx_strand_id
1 'polypeptide(L)'
;MYNINILNEELNFYIVKLDVERSKKTLKNYYTSNKLFIKYLTNNNITQIDQNNILDILDIIEKYRHYLKHQRKNKVGTRKRYLREILQFLKTLGLKIKIELPKTNYKNKKSNI
;
A
#
# COMPACT_ATOMS: atom_id res chain seq x y z
N MET A 1 1.24 14.82 12.74
CA MET A 1 1.83 13.47 12.88
C MET A 1 0.73 12.47 13.12
N TYR A 2 0.80 11.32 12.46
CA TYR A 2 -0.21 10.25 12.53
C TYR A 2 0.31 9.11 13.40
N ASN A 3 -0.42 8.73 14.45
CA ASN A 3 -0.03 7.62 15.33
C ASN A 3 -0.34 6.28 14.63
N ILE A 4 0.62 5.35 14.57
CA ILE A 4 0.40 4.06 13.89
C ILE A 4 -0.58 3.17 14.64
N ASN A 5 -0.74 3.36 15.96
CA ASN A 5 -1.65 2.55 16.78
C ASN A 5 -3.11 2.66 16.33
N ILE A 6 -3.51 3.79 15.74
CA ILE A 6 -4.87 4.00 15.21
C ILE A 6 -5.07 3.45 13.79
N LEU A 7 -4.00 3.05 13.09
CA LEU A 7 -4.13 2.59 11.69
C LEU A 7 -4.99 1.34 11.52
N ASN A 8 -5.12 0.51 12.55
CA ASN A 8 -6.01 -0.65 12.50
C ASN A 8 -7.49 -0.24 12.54
N GLU A 9 -7.83 0.77 13.33
CA GLU A 9 -9.19 1.32 13.41
C GLU A 9 -9.53 2.04 12.11
N GLU A 10 -8.59 2.83 11.60
CA GLU A 10 -8.72 3.55 10.33
C GLU A 10 -8.85 2.62 9.14
N LEU A 11 -8.12 1.49 9.15
CA LEU A 11 -8.32 0.43 8.17
C LEU A 11 -9.74 -0.13 8.23
N ASN A 12 -10.29 -0.37 9.43
CA ASN A 12 -11.67 -0.87 9.56
C ASN A 12 -12.67 0.14 8.99
N PHE A 13 -12.54 1.43 9.34
CA PHE A 13 -13.38 2.50 8.77
C PHE A 13 -13.25 2.59 7.25
N TYR A 14 -12.04 2.49 6.71
CA TYR A 14 -11.79 2.48 5.28
C TYR A 14 -12.47 1.29 4.58
N ILE A 15 -12.42 0.09 5.16
CA ILE A 15 -13.11 -1.09 4.59
C ILE A 15 -14.63 -0.91 4.61
N VAL A 16 -15.20 -0.38 5.70
CA VAL A 16 -16.64 -0.09 5.79
C VAL A 16 -17.07 0.90 4.70
N LYS A 17 -16.28 1.97 4.47
CA LYS A 17 -16.54 2.93 3.39
C LYS A 17 -16.51 2.28 2.00
N LEU A 18 -15.61 1.33 1.76
CA LEU A 18 -15.52 0.63 0.49
C LEU A 18 -16.62 -0.43 0.27
N ASP A 19 -17.25 -0.92 1.34
CA ASP A 19 -18.21 -2.04 1.29
C ASP A 19 -19.43 -1.72 0.40
N VAL A 20 -19.81 -0.44 0.33
CA VAL A 20 -20.90 0.05 -0.52
C VAL A 20 -20.63 -0.12 -2.02
N GLU A 21 -19.36 -0.17 -2.43
CA GLU A 21 -18.98 -0.09 -3.85
C GLU A 21 -18.24 -1.33 -4.38
N ARG A 22 -17.85 -2.26 -3.51
CA ARG A 22 -16.87 -3.31 -3.85
C ARG A 22 -17.32 -4.70 -3.45
N SER A 23 -16.91 -5.68 -4.25
CA SER A 23 -17.14 -7.09 -3.91
C SER A 23 -16.43 -7.49 -2.61
N LYS A 24 -17.00 -8.47 -1.88
CA LYS A 24 -16.39 -9.07 -0.68
C LYS A 24 -14.94 -9.52 -0.91
N LYS A 25 -14.64 -10.10 -2.08
CA LYS A 25 -13.29 -10.53 -2.45
C LYS A 25 -12.33 -9.35 -2.57
N THR A 26 -12.80 -8.24 -3.13
CA THR A 26 -12.02 -7.00 -3.24
C THR A 26 -11.74 -6.43 -1.86
N LEU A 27 -12.76 -6.31 -1.01
CA LEU A 27 -12.59 -5.82 0.38
C LEU A 27 -11.58 -6.67 1.16
N LYS A 28 -11.67 -8.00 1.05
CA LYS A 28 -10.70 -8.91 1.66
C LYS A 28 -9.27 -8.66 1.17
N ASN A 29 -9.08 -8.37 -0.12
CA ASN A 29 -7.75 -8.02 -0.64
C ASN A 29 -7.23 -6.72 -0.03
N TYR A 30 -8.04 -5.65 -0.06
CA TYR A 30 -7.68 -4.35 0.55
C TYR A 30 -7.35 -4.49 2.04
N TYR A 31 -8.15 -5.26 2.78
CA TYR A 31 -7.87 -5.51 4.20
C TYR A 31 -6.54 -6.24 4.37
N THR A 32 -6.32 -7.32 3.61
CA THR A 32 -5.12 -8.15 3.72
C THR A 32 -3.85 -7.36 3.40
N SER A 33 -3.83 -6.60 2.31
CA SER A 33 -2.66 -5.82 1.90
C SER A 33 -2.31 -4.75 2.94
N ASN A 34 -3.31 -4.00 3.42
CA ASN A 34 -3.11 -2.93 4.40
C ASN A 34 -2.75 -3.48 5.78
N LYS A 35 -3.36 -4.58 6.21
CA LYS A 35 -3.01 -5.24 7.48
C LYS A 35 -1.57 -5.74 7.48
N LEU A 36 -1.10 -6.30 6.36
CA LEU A 36 0.30 -6.72 6.20
C LEU A 36 1.27 -5.53 6.24
N PHE A 37 0.87 -4.40 5.69
CA PHE A 37 1.64 -3.17 5.75
C PHE A 37 1.73 -2.62 7.18
N ILE A 38 0.60 -2.50 7.89
CA ILE A 38 0.57 -2.06 9.30
C ILE A 38 1.44 -2.97 10.17
N LYS A 39 1.33 -4.30 9.99
CA LYS A 39 2.18 -5.26 10.69
C LYS A 39 3.67 -5.04 10.40
N TYR A 40 4.03 -4.72 9.16
CA TYR A 40 5.40 -4.37 8.82
C TYR A 40 5.87 -3.12 9.56
N LEU A 41 5.05 -2.07 9.63
CA LEU A 41 5.39 -0.83 10.35
C LEU A 41 5.68 -1.12 11.83
N THR A 42 4.78 -1.85 12.51
CA THR A 42 4.93 -2.25 13.91
C THR A 42 6.19 -3.08 14.11
N ASN A 43 6.46 -4.06 13.25
CA ASN A 43 7.65 -4.91 13.35
C ASN A 43 8.97 -4.17 13.13
N ASN A 44 8.96 -3.00 12.49
CA ASN A 44 10.13 -2.17 12.26
C ASN A 44 10.19 -0.97 13.21
N ASN A 45 9.42 -1.00 14.31
CA ASN A 45 9.35 0.08 15.31
C ASN A 45 8.99 1.46 14.73
N ILE A 46 8.27 1.48 13.60
CA ILE A 46 7.71 2.72 13.07
C ILE A 46 6.46 3.00 13.89
N THR A 47 6.49 4.05 14.71
CA THR A 47 5.42 4.41 15.65
C THR A 47 4.60 5.61 15.16
N GLN A 48 5.16 6.42 14.26
CA GLN A 48 4.54 7.62 13.72
C GLN A 48 4.83 7.77 12.23
N ILE A 49 3.88 8.34 11.50
CA ILE A 49 4.05 8.78 10.12
C ILE A 49 3.75 10.28 10.09
N ASP A 50 4.69 11.10 9.64
CA ASP A 50 4.38 12.50 9.44
C ASP A 50 3.59 12.69 8.13
N GLN A 51 2.32 13.01 8.28
CA GLN A 51 1.39 13.29 7.18
C GLN A 51 1.79 14.46 6.29
N ASN A 52 2.63 15.35 6.80
CA ASN A 52 3.13 16.50 6.05
C ASN A 52 4.49 16.22 5.40
N ASN A 53 5.19 15.15 5.81
CA ASN A 53 6.48 14.78 5.25
C ASN A 53 6.32 13.65 4.22
N ILE A 54 6.12 14.05 2.97
CA ILE A 54 5.95 13.13 1.84
C ILE A 54 7.19 12.23 1.67
N LEU A 55 8.38 12.73 1.97
CA LEU A 55 9.63 11.99 1.82
C LEU A 55 9.67 10.77 2.77
N ASP A 56 9.20 10.93 4.01
CA ASP A 56 9.12 9.83 4.98
C ASP A 56 8.16 8.73 4.50
N ILE A 57 7.01 9.12 3.95
CA ILE A 57 6.02 8.18 3.43
C ILE A 57 6.58 7.40 2.24
N LEU A 58 7.28 8.09 1.32
CA LEU A 58 7.90 7.45 0.16
C LEU A 58 9.01 6.48 0.58
N ASP A 59 9.84 6.85 1.55
CA ASP A 59 10.89 5.98 2.09
C ASP A 59 10.31 4.72 2.74
N ILE A 60 9.25 4.86 3.54
CA ILE A 60 8.54 3.72 4.14
C ILE A 60 7.98 2.78 3.06
N ILE A 61 7.36 3.33 2.01
CA ILE A 61 6.81 2.54 0.91
C ILE A 61 7.91 1.83 0.13
N GLU A 62 9.06 2.48 -0.08
CA GLU A 62 10.20 1.88 -0.75
C GLU A 62 10.81 0.74 0.07
N LYS A 63 11.03 0.94 1.37
CA LYS A 63 11.47 -0.10 2.29
C LYS A 63 10.49 -1.29 2.33
N TYR A 64 9.19 -1.02 2.33
CA TYR A 64 8.18 -2.07 2.25
C TYR A 64 8.20 -2.81 0.90
N ARG A 65 8.42 -2.11 -0.22
CA ARG A 65 8.60 -2.72 -1.54
C ARG A 65 9.78 -3.68 -1.56
N HIS A 66 10.91 -3.29 -0.98
CA HIS A 66 12.07 -4.15 -0.80
C HIS A 66 11.73 -5.37 0.06
N TYR A 67 11.11 -5.18 1.22
CA TYR A 67 10.64 -6.27 2.08
C TYR A 67 9.77 -7.29 1.31
N LEU A 68 8.79 -6.81 0.54
CA LEU A 68 7.93 -7.68 -0.28
C LEU A 68 8.69 -8.47 -1.35
N LYS A 69 9.78 -7.92 -1.90
CA LYS A 69 10.64 -8.59 -2.90
C LYS A 69 11.40 -9.76 -2.28
N HIS A 70 11.79 -9.66 -1.01
CA HIS A 70 12.52 -10.73 -0.30
C HIS A 70 11.59 -11.84 0.23
N GLN A 71 10.28 -11.59 0.32
CA GLN A 71 9.30 -12.62 0.63
C GLN A 71 9.09 -13.55 -0.58
N ARG A 72 9.71 -14.73 -0.55
CA ARG A 72 9.72 -15.76 -1.64
C ARG A 72 8.33 -16.14 -2.19
N LYS A 73 7.25 -15.84 -1.47
CA LYS A 73 5.86 -16.18 -1.83
C LYS A 73 5.15 -15.13 -2.70
N ASN A 74 5.72 -13.95 -2.92
CA ASN A 74 5.01 -12.83 -3.56
C ASN A 74 5.37 -12.64 -5.04
N LYS A 75 4.48 -13.11 -5.93
CA LYS A 75 4.54 -12.82 -7.37
C LYS A 75 4.56 -11.30 -7.63
N VAL A 76 5.20 -10.86 -8.72
CA VAL A 76 5.30 -9.43 -9.10
C VAL A 76 3.91 -8.76 -9.13
N GLY A 77 2.90 -9.44 -9.69
CA GLY A 77 1.53 -8.94 -9.74
C GLY A 77 0.92 -8.70 -8.35
N THR A 78 1.16 -9.62 -7.40
CA THR A 78 0.71 -9.48 -6.00
C THR A 78 1.36 -8.27 -5.33
N ARG A 79 2.67 -8.08 -5.53
CA ARG A 79 3.41 -6.93 -4.98
C ARG A 79 2.87 -5.60 -5.49
N LYS A 80 2.66 -5.49 -6.81
CA LYS A 80 2.07 -4.30 -7.43
C LYS A 80 0.67 -4.02 -6.89
N ARG A 81 -0.16 -5.06 -6.74
CA ARG A 81 -1.51 -4.94 -6.18
C ARG A 81 -1.46 -4.40 -4.75
N TYR A 82 -0.63 -4.99 -3.88
CA TYR A 82 -0.49 -4.54 -2.49
C TYR A 82 -0.09 -3.08 -2.41
N LEU A 83 0.94 -2.68 -3.16
CA LEU A 83 1.37 -1.27 -3.17
C LEU A 83 0.24 -0.35 -3.59
N ARG A 84 -0.51 -0.67 -4.65
CA ARG A 84 -1.65 0.15 -5.09
C ARG A 84 -2.74 0.27 -4.01
N GLU A 85 -3.09 -0.84 -3.37
CA GLU A 85 -4.12 -0.88 -2.31
C GLU A 85 -3.68 -0.10 -1.06
N ILE A 86 -2.39 -0.14 -0.72
CA ILE A 86 -1.78 0.64 0.38
C ILE A 86 -1.79 2.13 0.05
N LEU A 87 -1.35 2.51 -1.14
CA LEU A 87 -1.32 3.92 -1.55
C LEU A 87 -2.72 4.54 -1.55
N GLN A 88 -3.74 3.76 -1.91
CA GLN A 88 -5.12 4.23 -1.86
C GLN A 88 -5.60 4.43 -0.41
N PHE A 89 -5.32 3.48 0.48
CA PHE A 89 -5.62 3.64 1.90
C PHE A 89 -4.92 4.87 2.48
N LEU A 90 -3.62 5.04 2.25
CA LEU A 90 -2.88 6.18 2.76
C LEU A 90 -3.43 7.53 2.24
N LYS A 91 -3.87 7.60 0.98
CA LYS A 91 -4.55 8.80 0.46
C LYS A 91 -5.83 9.14 1.23
N THR A 92 -6.60 8.13 1.67
CA THR A 92 -7.82 8.38 2.46
C THR A 92 -7.55 8.94 3.86
N LEU A 93 -6.35 8.76 4.38
CA LEU A 93 -5.92 9.34 5.65
C LEU A 93 -5.54 10.83 5.51
N GLY A 94 -5.76 11.45 4.35
CA GLY A 94 -5.36 12.83 4.08
C GLY A 94 -3.86 13.01 3.87
N LEU A 95 -3.09 11.92 3.74
CA LEU A 95 -1.67 11.96 3.41
C LEU A 95 -1.54 12.47 1.97
N LYS A 96 -0.90 13.63 1.76
CA LYS A 96 -0.70 14.25 0.43
C LYS A 96 0.31 13.45 -0.39
N ILE A 97 -0.07 12.28 -0.86
CA ILE A 97 0.80 11.40 -1.65
C ILE A 97 0.66 11.75 -3.13
N LYS A 98 1.55 12.62 -3.62
CA LYS A 98 1.84 12.76 -5.06
C LYS A 98 2.87 11.70 -5.45
N ILE A 99 2.40 10.51 -5.81
CA ILE A 99 3.27 9.50 -6.45
C ILE A 99 3.14 9.66 -7.95
N GLU A 100 4.21 10.13 -8.58
CA GLU A 100 4.43 9.83 -10.00
C GLU A 100 4.80 8.35 -10.09
N LEU A 101 3.82 7.52 -10.45
CA LEU A 101 4.12 6.14 -10.81
C LEU A 101 4.95 6.19 -12.10
N PRO A 102 6.12 5.54 -12.16
CA PRO A 102 6.88 5.48 -13.40
C PRO A 102 6.01 4.84 -14.48
N LYS A 103 5.79 5.58 -15.58
CA LYS A 103 5.12 5.04 -16.77
C LYS A 103 5.89 3.79 -17.19
N THR A 104 5.21 2.65 -17.20
CA THR A 104 5.82 1.40 -17.64
C THR A 104 5.98 1.47 -19.16
N ASN A 105 7.23 1.66 -19.62
CA ASN A 105 7.60 1.52 -21.03
C ASN A 105 7.65 0.04 -21.46
N TYR A 106 6.64 -0.76 -21.10
CA TYR A 106 6.43 -2.03 -21.77
C TYR A 106 5.83 -1.74 -23.15
N LYS A 107 6.70 -1.33 -24.08
CA LYS A 107 6.43 -1.58 -25.50
C LYS A 107 6.30 -3.10 -25.64
N ASN A 108 5.11 -3.58 -25.98
CA ASN A 108 4.95 -4.91 -26.52
C ASN A 108 5.93 -5.04 -27.68
N LYS A 109 7.03 -5.75 -27.46
CA LYS A 109 7.86 -6.25 -28.54
C LYS A 109 6.98 -7.27 -29.25
N LYS A 110 6.32 -6.87 -30.34
CA LYS A 110 5.72 -7.82 -31.27
C LYS A 110 6.84 -8.76 -31.69
N SER A 111 6.79 -10.01 -31.28
CA SER A 111 7.57 -11.06 -31.91
C SER A 111 7.06 -11.16 -33.34
N ASN A 112 7.89 -10.78 -34.31
CA ASN A 112 7.68 -11.20 -35.68
C ASN A 112 8.07 -12.68 -35.75
N ILE A 113 7.08 -13.51 -36.10
CA ILE A 113 7.28 -14.80 -36.75
C ILE A 113 7.59 -14.50 -38.22
#